data_AF-A0A1G0CVL3-F1
#
_entry.id   AF-A0A1G0CVL3-F1
#
_cell.length_a   1.000
_cell.length_b   1.000
_cell.length_c   1.000
_cell.angle_alpha   90.00
_cell.angle_beta   90.00
_cell.angle_gamma   90.00
#
_symmetry.space_group_name_H-M   'P 1'
#
loop_
_entity.id
_entity.type
_entity.pdbx_description
1 polymer ?
#
loop_
_entity_poly.entity_id
_entity_poly.type
_entity_poly.pdbx_seq_one_letter_code
_entity_poly.pdbx_strand_id
1 'polypeptide(L)' 'MLKAAGQKAPVSQPILEINPQHPVVLRLKSEEKRFDDWAAVLFDQALLAEGGQLDDPATFVRRVNQLMLEMGS' A
#
# COMPACT_ATOMS: atom_id res chain seq x y z
N MET A 1 22.91 4.13 12.45
CA MET A 1 24.20 3.47 12.16
C MET A 1 24.01 1.96 12.32
N LEU A 2 24.04 1.19 11.22
CA LEU A 2 24.13 -0.29 11.18
C LEU A 2 24.19 -0.79 9.71
N LYS A 3 24.95 -0.09 8.86
CA LYS A 3 25.22 -0.51 7.46
C LYS A 3 26.71 -0.39 7.10
N ALA A 4 27.60 -0.55 8.09
CA ALA A 4 29.04 -0.34 7.94
C ALA A 4 29.87 -1.63 7.85
N ALA A 5 29.25 -2.80 7.83
CA ALA A 5 29.93 -4.07 7.60
C ALA A 5 29.22 -4.76 6.44
N GLY A 6 29.96 -5.22 5.43
CA GLY A 6 29.44 -5.83 4.19
C GLY A 6 28.67 -7.15 4.36
N GLN A 7 28.03 -7.37 5.51
CA GLN A 7 27.01 -8.38 5.71
C GLN A 7 25.64 -7.80 5.38
N LYS A 8 24.87 -8.51 4.57
CA LYS A 8 23.45 -8.20 4.36
C LYS A 8 22.75 -8.34 5.71
N ALA A 9 22.41 -7.20 6.33
CA ALA A 9 21.54 -7.22 7.50
C ALA A 9 20.24 -7.96 7.12
N PRO A 10 19.69 -8.81 7.99
CA PRO A 10 18.43 -9.47 7.71
C PRO A 10 17.38 -8.41 7.40
N VAL A 11 16.68 -8.58 6.27
CA VAL A 11 15.59 -7.69 5.88
C VAL A 11 14.43 -8.01 6.82
N SER A 12 14.17 -7.14 7.80
CA SER A 12 12.96 -7.24 8.60
C SER A 12 11.78 -6.82 7.75
N GLN A 13 10.77 -7.68 7.63
CA GLN A 13 9.50 -7.31 6.99
C GLN A 13 8.70 -6.44 7.99
N PRO A 14 8.17 -5.29 7.57
CA PRO A 14 7.31 -4.46 8.42
C PRO A 14 5.96 -5.14 8.66
N ILE A 15 5.29 -4.75 9.75
CA ILE A 15 3.92 -5.20 10.06
C ILE A 15 2.95 -4.18 9.45
N LEU A 16 2.05 -4.64 8.58
CA LEU A 16 0.98 -3.80 8.06
C LEU A 16 -0.14 -3.68 9.11
N GLU A 17 -0.31 -2.49 9.67
CA GLU A 17 -1.40 -2.17 10.58
C GLU A 17 -2.58 -1.55 9.83
N ILE A 18 -3.80 -1.97 10.19
CA ILE A 18 -5.04 -1.51 9.55
C ILE A 18 -5.91 -0.80 10.56
N ASN A 19 -6.43 0.38 10.20
CA ASN A 19 -7.46 1.06 10.98
C ASN A 19 -8.86 0.57 10.57
N PRO A 20 -9.56 -0.24 11.39
CA PRO A 20 -10.85 -0.83 11.02
C PRO A 20 -11.98 0.20 10.90
N GLN A 21 -11.78 1.42 11.39
CA GLN A 21 -12.77 2.50 11.34
C GLN A 21 -12.58 3.40 10.11
N HIS A 22 -11.48 3.22 9.36
CA HIS A 22 -11.21 4.06 8.20
C HIS A 22 -12.20 3.74 7.05
N PRO A 23 -12.80 4.74 6.37
CA PRO A 23 -13.82 4.51 5.34
C PRO A 23 -13.39 3.56 4.22
N VAL A 24 -12.12 3.61 3.80
CA VAL A 24 -11.60 2.71 2.76
C VAL A 24 -11.53 1.25 3.24
N VAL A 25 -11.19 1.03 4.51
CA VAL A 25 -11.13 -0.33 5.11
C VAL A 25 -12.54 -0.90 5.25
N LEU A 26 -13.51 -0.07 5.63
CA LEU A 26 -14.91 -0.47 5.68
C LEU A 26 -15.43 -0.82 4.28
N ARG A 27 -15.06 -0.06 3.24
CA ARG A 27 -15.40 -0.36 1.85
C ARG A 27 -14.85 -1.71 1.40
N LEU A 28 -13.59 -2.00 1.73
CA LEU A 28 -12.94 -3.28 1.39
C LEU A 28 -13.73 -4.50 1.86
N LYS A 29 -14.46 -4.40 2.98
CA LYS A 29 -15.25 -5.51 3.52
C LYS A 29 -16.33 -6.02 2.56
N SER A 30 -16.87 -5.16 1.69
CA SER A 30 -17.92 -5.48 0.73
C SER A 30 -17.48 -5.35 -0.73
N GLU A 31 -16.19 -5.10 -0.98
CA GLU A 31 -15.64 -4.95 -2.31
C GLU A 31 -15.23 -6.32 -2.87
N GLU A 32 -15.81 -6.73 -4.00
CA GLU A 32 -15.49 -8.02 -4.63
C GLU A 32 -14.72 -7.85 -5.94
N LYS A 33 -14.95 -6.76 -6.68
CA LYS A 33 -14.41 -6.60 -8.03
C LYS A 33 -12.98 -6.05 -8.03
N ARG A 34 -12.70 -5.16 -7.09
CA ARG A 34 -11.46 -4.37 -7.03
C ARG A 34 -10.75 -4.51 -5.68
N PHE A 35 -11.03 -5.58 -4.95
CA PHE A 35 -10.49 -5.80 -3.61
C PHE A 35 -8.95 -5.70 -3.61
N ASP A 36 -8.31 -6.41 -4.53
CA ASP A 36 -6.85 -6.46 -4.63
C ASP A 36 -6.25 -5.09 -4.97
N ASP A 37 -6.89 -4.32 -5.84
CA ASP A 37 -6.41 -2.97 -6.18
C ASP A 37 -6.51 -2.01 -5.00
N TRP A 38 -7.62 -2.04 -4.26
CA TRP A 38 -7.80 -1.24 -3.05
C TRP A 38 -6.81 -1.64 -1.95
N ALA A 39 -6.64 -2.94 -1.72
CA ALA A 39 -5.70 -3.45 -0.73
C ALA A 39 -4.25 -3.08 -1.09
N ALA A 40 -3.89 -3.17 -2.36
CA ALA A 40 -2.55 -2.81 -2.81
C ALA A 40 -2.29 -1.30 -2.71
N VAL A 41 -3.27 -0.45 -3.05
CA VAL A 41 -3.14 1.00 -2.86
C VAL A 41 -2.97 1.36 -1.38
N LEU A 42 -3.71 0.73 -0.47
CA LEU A 42 -3.52 0.95 0.98
C LEU A 42 -2.12 0.53 1.45
N PHE A 43 -1.62 -0.61 0.96
CA PHE A 43 -0.30 -1.10 1.29
C PHE A 43 0.80 -0.15 0.77
N ASP A 44 0.73 0.24 -0.49
CA ASP A 44 1.68 1.16 -1.11
C ASP A 44 1.68 2.54 -0.40
N GLN A 45 0.51 3.02 0.01
CA GLN A 45 0.38 4.23 0.83
C GLN A 45 1.07 4.09 2.20
N ALA A 46 0.89 2.96 2.88
CA ALA A 46 1.55 2.70 4.16
C ALA A 46 3.08 2.67 4.00
N LEU A 47 3.57 2.01 2.95
CA LEU A 47 5.01 1.95 2.65
C LEU A 47 5.59 3.34 2.37
N LEU A 48 4.90 4.16 1.58
CA LEU A 48 5.30 5.55 1.32
C LEU A 48 5.28 6.41 2.60
N ALA A 49 4.27 6.24 3.46
CA ALA A 49 4.12 6.99 4.70
C ALA A 49 5.22 6.70 5.72
N GLU A 50 5.77 5.47 5.74
CA GLU A 50 6.91 5.08 6.57
C GLU A 50 8.26 5.56 5.98
N GLY A 51 8.25 6.24 4.82
CA GLY A 51 9.45 6.67 4.11
C GLY A 51 10.08 5.59 3.22
N GLY A 52 9.36 4.50 2.97
CA GLY A 52 9.71 3.48 1.99
C GLY A 52 9.61 3.98 0.55
N GLN A 53 10.11 3.18 -0.37
CA GLN A 53 9.98 3.40 -1.81
C GLN A 53 9.16 2.27 -2.41
N LEU A 54 8.37 2.58 -3.44
CA LEU A 54 7.66 1.56 -4.19
C LEU A 54 8.59 0.93 -5.22
N ASP A 55 8.51 -0.39 -5.37
CA ASP A 55 9.23 -1.12 -6.42
C ASP A 55 8.71 -0.74 -7.83
N ASP A 56 7.41 -0.47 -7.95
CA ASP A 56 6.77 -0.01 -9.18
C ASP A 56 5.81 1.18 -8.93
N PRO A 57 6.33 2.42 -8.90
CA PRO A 57 5.51 3.62 -8.72
C PRO A 57 4.48 3.83 -9.84
N ALA A 58 4.74 3.33 -11.06
CA ALA A 58 3.85 3.53 -12.19
C ALA A 58 2.57 2.71 -12.04
N THR A 59 2.69 1.46 -11.57
CA THR A 59 1.53 0.62 -11.24
C THR A 59 0.69 1.23 -10.13
N PHE A 60 1.31 1.77 -9.08
CA PHE A 60 0.59 2.49 -8.01
C PHE A 60 -0.23 3.66 -8.55
N VAL A 61 0.39 4.56 -9.32
CA VAL A 61 -0.31 5.72 -9.92
C VAL A 61 -1.47 5.28 -10.82
N ARG A 62 -1.27 4.23 -11.61
CA ARG A 62 -2.33 3.67 -12.46
C ARG A 62 -3.52 3.19 -11.64
N ARG A 63 -3.29 2.43 -10.57
CA ARG A 63 -4.36 1.93 -9.68
C ARG A 63 -5.13 3.09 -9.03
N VAL A 64 -4.43 4.08 -8.49
CA VAL A 64 -5.06 5.26 -7.88
C VAL A 64 -5.97 5.96 -8.89
N ASN A 65 -5.48 6.21 -10.10
CA ASN A 65 -6.27 6.87 -11.14
C ASN A 65 -7.51 6.06 -11.53
N GLN A 66 -7.38 4.73 -11.67
CA GLN A 66 -8.53 3.87 -11.98
C GLN A 66 -9.57 3.87 -10.86
N LEU A 67 -9.16 3.85 -9.59
CA LEU A 67 -10.08 3.91 -8.46
C LEU A 67 -10.78 5.27 -8.36
N MET A 68 -10.06 6.37 -8.64
CA MET A 68 -10.64 7.71 -8.63
C MET A 68 -11.72 7.89 -9.70
N LEU A 69 -11.51 7.37 -10.92
CA LEU A 69 -12.48 7.46 -12.00
C LEU A 69 -13.77 6.71 -11.67
N GLU A 70 -13.69 5.57 -11.00
CA GLU A 70 -14.86 4.77 -10.61
C GLU A 70 -15.65 5.34 -9.44
N MET A 71 -15.01 6.12 -8.56
CA MET A 71 -15.71 6.81 -7.47
C MET A 71 -16.45 8.07 -7.95
N GLY A 72 -16.04 8.62 -9.09
CA GLY A 72 -16.65 9.82 -9.69
C GLY A 72 -17.82 9.52 -10.64
N SER A 73 -18.09 8.24 -10.91
CA SER A 73 -19.17 7.74 -11.77
C SER A 73 -20.28 7.10 -10.95
#